data_AF-A0A0C1XXZ7-F1
#
_entry.id   AF-A0A0C1XXZ7-F1
#
_cell.length_a   1.000
_cell.length_b   1.000
_cell.length_c   1.000
_cell.angle_alpha   90.00
_cell.angle_beta   90.00
_cell.angle_gamma   90.00
#
_symmetry.space_group_name_H-M   'P 1'
#
loop_
_entity.id
_entity.type
_entity.pdbx_description
1 polymer ?
#
loop_
_entity_poly.entity_id
_entity_poly.type
_entity_poly.pdbx_seq_one_letter_code
_entity_poly.pdbx_strand_id
1 'polypeptide(L)'
;MTHPIPVPVCLDVREYREPLRDADAYLELWRGLEPLLVQVDPREHRPLRLELGNRGVLTLQLLDPVGNPDIFDADTRFAIRGILEVPRIRYACGPCAAQGVTGYGPFQCHACNEDRSTGTRTRLCDRHVVILDGTFRTVCPEHAPACPACDSPGVFWCDGALCRNKRAWCANHRTAHPGDARTSYCPDCFSDRFPTCVAPRCGQTGYLRCEHVSRSDGTCPHRICAAHAGRWQIYGPHKRGPALCPAHLDGLRRLSRDELVFQIVAATAARRRSASRSTGPALLPRLSVVRHILIHVRDEALDMGIIDDLFNGLRARLTDDRRDATMIALLDAHATVRRQDLTAFQDDQNQGRRHYGALLGLLIADGKAQLADRLAFSDFRPKANTLYVRVPQDVTGLFIGRGGSGIRDLGARLGITVKVEKR
;
A
#
# COMPACT_ATOMS: atom_id res chain seq x y z
N MET A 1 39.62 -24.48 -65.10
CA MET A 1 39.82 -25.75 -64.37
C MET A 1 38.58 -25.95 -63.50
N THR A 2 37.69 -26.84 -63.92
CA THR A 2 36.50 -27.23 -63.15
C THR A 2 36.96 -28.06 -61.96
N HIS A 3 36.75 -27.56 -60.75
CA HIS A 3 36.99 -28.36 -59.55
C HIS A 3 36.06 -29.59 -59.58
N PRO A 4 36.56 -30.80 -59.26
CA PRO A 4 35.71 -31.98 -59.18
C PRO A 4 34.62 -31.74 -58.14
N ILE A 5 33.37 -32.04 -58.51
CA ILE A 5 32.21 -31.89 -57.64
C ILE A 5 32.33 -32.97 -56.54
N PRO A 6 32.34 -32.60 -55.25
CA PRO A 6 32.46 -33.57 -54.18
C PRO A 6 31.23 -34.49 -54.09
N VAL A 7 31.47 -35.78 -53.88
CA VAL A 7 30.45 -36.82 -53.69
C VAL A 7 29.69 -36.58 -52.39
N PRO A 8 28.37 -36.31 -52.41
CA PRO A 8 27.61 -36.02 -51.21
C PRO A 8 27.29 -37.31 -50.43
N VAL A 9 27.68 -37.34 -49.16
CA VAL A 9 27.46 -38.49 -48.27
C VAL A 9 26.68 -38.10 -47.01
N CYS A 10 25.92 -39.04 -46.46
CA CYS A 10 25.37 -38.95 -45.11
C CYS A 10 25.95 -40.08 -44.25
N LEU A 11 26.37 -39.72 -43.03
CA LEU A 11 26.90 -40.66 -42.05
C LEU A 11 25.84 -40.93 -40.98
N ASP A 12 25.49 -42.19 -40.77
CA ASP A 12 24.68 -42.62 -39.65
C ASP A 12 25.57 -43.28 -38.59
N VAL A 13 25.70 -42.58 -37.46
CA VAL A 13 26.54 -42.96 -36.33
C VAL A 13 25.71 -43.43 -35.14
N ARG A 14 24.42 -43.73 -35.32
CA ARG A 14 23.54 -44.18 -34.23
C ARG A 14 23.93 -45.53 -33.62
N GLU A 15 24.55 -46.41 -34.41
CA GLU A 15 25.09 -47.71 -33.97
C GLU A 15 26.61 -47.66 -33.64
N TYR A 16 27.22 -46.47 -33.75
CA TYR A 16 28.63 -46.24 -33.39
C TYR A 16 28.75 -46.06 -31.88
N ARG A 17 29.64 -46.83 -31.24
CA ARG A 17 29.70 -46.96 -29.78
C ARG A 17 30.57 -45.88 -29.12
N GLU A 18 31.54 -45.33 -29.82
CA GLU A 18 32.43 -44.31 -29.26
C GLU A 18 31.77 -42.92 -29.36
N PRO A 19 31.80 -42.11 -28.29
CA PRO A 19 31.15 -40.81 -28.28
C PRO A 19 31.93 -39.79 -29.12
N LEU A 20 31.30 -39.29 -30.18
CA LEU A 20 31.83 -38.21 -31.02
C LEU A 20 31.45 -36.84 -30.43
N ARG A 21 32.36 -36.23 -29.65
CA ARG A 21 32.04 -35.07 -28.78
C ARG A 21 32.18 -33.71 -29.46
N ASP A 22 33.04 -33.62 -30.46
CA ASP A 22 33.43 -32.38 -31.13
C ASP A 22 33.72 -32.63 -32.61
N ALA A 23 34.02 -31.56 -33.35
CA ALA A 23 34.30 -31.62 -34.78
C ALA A 23 35.56 -32.45 -35.11
N ASP A 24 36.56 -32.44 -34.24
CA ASP A 24 37.82 -33.16 -34.47
C ASP A 24 37.59 -34.67 -34.41
N ALA A 25 36.77 -35.16 -33.48
CA ALA A 25 36.38 -36.57 -33.41
C ALA A 25 35.67 -37.04 -34.69
N TYR A 26 34.84 -36.19 -35.31
CA TYR A 26 34.20 -36.49 -36.59
C TYR A 26 35.20 -36.52 -37.75
N LEU A 27 36.18 -35.61 -37.75
CA LEU A 27 37.23 -35.57 -38.77
C LEU A 27 38.17 -36.78 -38.67
N GLU A 28 38.53 -37.20 -37.45
CA GLU A 28 39.32 -38.41 -37.22
C GLU A 28 38.58 -39.67 -37.67
N LEU A 29 37.29 -39.77 -37.33
CA LEU A 29 36.44 -40.84 -37.85
C LEU A 29 36.43 -40.83 -39.38
N TRP A 30 36.21 -39.67 -40.00
CA TRP A 30 36.19 -39.55 -41.46
C TRP A 30 37.52 -39.96 -42.11
N ARG A 31 38.67 -39.53 -41.58
CA ARG A 31 40.00 -39.92 -42.09
C ARG A 31 40.22 -41.43 -42.09
N GLY A 32 39.61 -42.15 -41.15
CA GLY A 32 39.67 -43.62 -41.11
C GLY A 32 38.72 -44.31 -42.09
N LEU A 33 37.63 -43.63 -42.49
CA LEU A 33 36.61 -44.18 -43.39
C LEU A 33 36.93 -43.92 -44.86
N GLU A 34 37.45 -42.73 -45.17
CA GLU A 34 37.72 -42.26 -46.53
C GLU A 34 38.53 -43.27 -47.38
N PRO A 35 39.61 -43.90 -46.88
CA PRO A 35 40.35 -44.90 -47.65
C PRO A 35 39.53 -46.16 -48.01
N LEU A 36 38.51 -46.50 -47.21
CA LEU A 36 37.66 -47.67 -47.45
C LEU A 36 36.67 -47.41 -48.60
N LEU A 37 36.40 -46.13 -48.94
CA LEU A 37 35.44 -45.77 -49.96
C LEU A 37 35.94 -45.98 -51.38
N VAL A 38 37.26 -46.02 -51.59
CA VAL A 38 37.87 -46.36 -52.90
C VAL A 38 37.46 -47.76 -53.39
N GLN A 39 37.03 -48.64 -52.48
CA GLN A 39 36.61 -50.01 -52.80
C GLN A 39 35.10 -50.16 -53.03
N VAL A 40 34.34 -49.06 -52.94
CA VAL A 40 32.88 -49.05 -53.00
C VAL A 40 32.43 -48.68 -54.41
N ASP A 41 31.41 -49.36 -54.93
CA ASP A 41 30.79 -48.99 -56.21
C ASP A 41 30.05 -47.64 -56.05
N PRO A 42 30.46 -46.58 -56.78
CA PRO A 42 29.85 -45.26 -56.67
C PRO A 42 28.36 -45.21 -57.02
N ARG A 43 27.87 -46.20 -57.77
CA ARG A 43 26.48 -46.31 -58.22
C ARG A 43 25.63 -47.16 -57.27
N GLU A 44 26.20 -47.63 -56.16
CA GLU A 44 25.46 -48.40 -55.17
C GLU A 44 24.39 -47.55 -54.49
N HIS A 45 23.13 -47.91 -54.70
CA HIS A 45 21.98 -47.24 -54.07
C HIS A 45 21.72 -47.67 -52.62
N ARG A 46 22.41 -48.71 -52.14
CA ARG A 46 22.23 -49.24 -50.79
C ARG A 46 23.16 -48.53 -49.82
N PRO A 47 22.71 -48.26 -48.58
CA PRO A 47 23.60 -47.77 -47.54
C PRO A 47 24.72 -48.78 -47.27
N LEU A 48 25.95 -48.31 -47.27
CA LEU A 48 27.14 -49.09 -46.96
C LEU A 48 27.25 -49.25 -45.45
N ARG A 49 27.08 -50.48 -44.97
CA ARG A 49 27.24 -50.82 -43.56
C ARG A 49 28.69 -51.21 -43.30
N LEU A 50 29.39 -50.41 -42.50
CA LEU A 50 30.78 -50.59 -42.14
C LEU A 50 30.86 -51.12 -40.71
N GLU A 51 31.30 -52.37 -40.55
CA GLU A 51 31.54 -52.97 -39.25
C GLU A 51 32.93 -52.60 -38.74
N LEU A 52 32.97 -51.75 -37.71
CA LEU A 52 34.21 -51.23 -37.13
C LEU A 52 34.65 -52.00 -35.87
N GLY A 53 34.29 -53.30 -35.83
CA GLY A 53 34.57 -54.20 -34.72
C GLY A 53 33.99 -53.70 -33.40
N ASN A 54 34.84 -53.56 -32.38
CA ASN A 54 34.44 -53.13 -31.04
C ASN A 54 33.85 -51.71 -31.00
N ARG A 55 34.09 -50.89 -32.03
CA ARG A 55 33.59 -49.52 -32.14
C ARG A 55 32.14 -49.46 -32.62
N GLY A 56 31.53 -50.60 -32.98
CA GLY A 56 30.15 -50.68 -33.44
C GLY A 56 30.04 -50.58 -34.96
N VAL A 57 28.87 -50.16 -35.42
CA VAL A 57 28.54 -50.11 -36.84
C VAL A 57 28.31 -48.67 -37.27
N LEU A 58 28.86 -48.32 -38.43
CA LEU A 58 28.59 -47.06 -39.10
C LEU A 58 27.88 -47.36 -40.41
N THR A 59 26.85 -46.59 -40.74
CA THR A 59 26.21 -46.68 -42.06
C THR A 59 26.50 -45.42 -42.87
N LEU A 60 27.03 -45.57 -44.07
CA LEU A 60 27.28 -44.47 -45.00
C LEU A 60 26.28 -44.55 -46.15
N GLN A 61 25.64 -43.43 -46.47
CA GLN A 61 24.70 -43.34 -47.58
C GLN A 61 25.22 -42.33 -48.62
N LEU A 62 25.34 -42.79 -49.87
CA LEU A 62 25.56 -41.91 -51.02
C LEU A 62 24.24 -41.20 -51.33
N LEU A 63 24.24 -39.86 -51.32
CA LEU A 63 23.01 -39.07 -51.44
C LEU A 63 22.59 -38.82 -52.89
N ASP A 64 23.53 -38.92 -53.84
CA ASP A 64 23.27 -38.81 -55.27
C ASP A 64 24.08 -39.85 -56.07
N PRO A 65 23.69 -41.14 -56.03
CA PRO A 65 24.43 -42.19 -56.75
C PRO A 65 24.48 -42.00 -58.27
N VAL A 66 23.54 -41.24 -58.85
CA VAL A 66 23.47 -40.99 -60.30
C VAL A 66 24.47 -39.90 -60.74
N GLY A 67 24.74 -38.92 -59.87
CA GLY A 67 25.72 -37.86 -60.09
C GLY A 67 27.17 -38.22 -59.71
N ASN A 68 27.41 -39.43 -59.21
CA ASN A 68 28.73 -39.88 -58.78
C ASN A 68 29.65 -40.24 -59.96
N PRO A 69 30.99 -40.13 -59.80
CA PRO A 69 31.94 -40.63 -60.79
C PRO A 69 31.82 -42.15 -60.97
N ASP A 70 32.33 -42.67 -62.09
CA ASP A 70 32.24 -44.11 -62.39
C ASP A 70 33.07 -44.99 -61.44
N ILE A 71 34.13 -44.43 -60.85
CA ILE A 71 35.02 -45.07 -59.89
C ILE A 71 35.40 -44.03 -58.83
N PHE A 72 35.47 -44.45 -57.57
CA PHE A 72 36.11 -43.66 -56.51
C PHE A 72 37.62 -43.94 -56.51
N ASP A 73 38.42 -42.88 -56.56
CA ASP A 73 39.88 -42.92 -56.55
C ASP A 73 40.46 -42.02 -55.45
N ALA A 74 41.79 -41.92 -55.38
CA ALA A 74 42.48 -41.10 -54.38
C ALA A 74 42.23 -39.59 -54.52
N ASP A 75 41.79 -39.13 -55.70
CA ASP A 75 41.48 -37.72 -55.98
C ASP A 75 39.99 -37.40 -55.77
N THR A 76 39.16 -38.42 -55.52
CA THR A 76 37.74 -38.29 -55.25
C THR A 76 37.53 -37.55 -53.94
N ARG A 77 36.83 -36.42 -54.02
CA ARG A 77 36.47 -35.63 -52.86
C ARG A 77 35.07 -36.01 -52.40
N PHE A 78 34.89 -36.14 -51.10
CA PHE A 78 33.58 -36.37 -50.50
C PHE A 78 33.12 -35.14 -49.72
N ALA A 79 31.81 -34.91 -49.67
CA ALA A 79 31.18 -33.88 -48.86
C ALA A 79 30.14 -34.50 -47.93
N ILE A 80 30.42 -34.50 -46.63
CA ILE A 80 29.45 -34.93 -45.61
C ILE A 80 28.33 -33.87 -45.54
N ARG A 81 27.13 -34.22 -45.99
CA ARG A 81 25.95 -33.34 -46.01
C ARG A 81 25.04 -33.53 -44.80
N GLY A 82 25.16 -34.65 -44.09
CA GLY A 82 24.37 -34.91 -42.90
C GLY A 82 25.00 -35.99 -42.02
N ILE A 83 24.79 -35.85 -40.72
CA ILE A 83 25.18 -36.83 -39.71
C ILE A 83 23.93 -37.19 -38.90
N LEU A 84 23.55 -38.47 -38.89
CA LEU A 84 22.48 -38.98 -38.05
C LEU A 84 23.08 -39.50 -36.74
N GLU A 85 22.74 -38.81 -35.65
CA GLU A 85 23.19 -39.16 -34.30
C GLU A 85 22.05 -39.71 -33.44
N VAL A 86 22.39 -40.38 -32.35
CA VAL A 86 21.42 -40.66 -31.28
C VAL A 86 20.96 -39.32 -30.70
N PRO A 87 19.64 -39.09 -30.51
CA PRO A 87 19.15 -37.85 -29.90
C PRO A 87 19.85 -37.56 -28.57
N ARG A 88 20.61 -36.46 -28.51
CA ARG A 88 21.31 -36.04 -27.29
C ARG A 88 20.42 -35.14 -26.45
N ILE A 89 20.30 -35.45 -25.16
CA ILE A 89 19.64 -34.56 -24.20
C ILE A 89 20.56 -33.36 -23.93
N ARG A 90 20.31 -32.23 -24.62
CA ARG A 90 21.11 -31.01 -24.49
C ARG A 90 21.06 -30.40 -23.08
N TYR A 91 19.92 -30.54 -22.39
CA TYR A 91 19.72 -30.05 -21.04
C TYR A 91 19.37 -31.23 -20.14
N ALA A 92 20.38 -31.86 -19.56
CA ALA A 92 20.19 -32.98 -18.64
C ALA A 92 19.72 -32.47 -17.27
N CYS A 93 18.75 -33.15 -16.67
CA CYS A 93 18.32 -32.88 -15.30
C CYS A 93 19.40 -33.30 -14.29
N GLY A 94 19.83 -32.39 -13.42
CA GLY A 94 20.87 -32.63 -12.42
C GLY A 94 20.53 -33.79 -11.46
N PRO A 95 19.36 -33.76 -10.79
CA PRO A 95 18.92 -34.87 -9.94
C PRO A 95 18.83 -36.24 -10.66
N CYS A 96 18.36 -36.28 -11.92
CA CYS A 96 18.36 -37.53 -12.69
C CYS A 96 19.80 -38.03 -12.93
N ALA A 97 20.71 -37.13 -13.33
CA ALA A 97 22.10 -37.48 -13.60
C ALA A 97 22.80 -38.02 -12.33
N ALA A 98 22.51 -37.45 -11.16
CA ALA A 98 23.01 -37.94 -9.87
C ALA A 98 22.51 -39.36 -9.53
N GLN A 99 21.37 -39.77 -10.08
CA GLN A 99 20.80 -41.12 -9.94
C GLN A 99 21.22 -42.06 -11.07
N GLY A 100 22.12 -41.65 -11.97
CA GLY A 100 22.56 -42.45 -13.11
C GLY A 100 21.53 -42.56 -14.25
N VAL A 101 20.49 -41.72 -14.25
CA VAL A 101 19.44 -41.71 -15.28
C VAL A 101 19.56 -40.43 -16.12
N THR A 102 19.33 -40.53 -17.43
CA THR A 102 19.32 -39.35 -18.31
C THR A 102 17.88 -38.89 -18.52
N GLY A 103 17.59 -37.63 -18.20
CA GLY A 103 16.26 -37.02 -18.39
C GLY A 103 16.36 -35.57 -18.85
N TYR A 104 15.41 -35.13 -19.69
CA TYR A 104 15.37 -33.75 -20.19
C TYR A 104 14.89 -32.78 -19.10
N GLY A 105 15.71 -31.78 -18.80
CA GLY A 105 15.46 -30.75 -17.79
C GLY A 105 15.22 -29.38 -18.40
N PRO A 106 13.98 -29.02 -18.78
CA PRO A 106 13.69 -27.70 -19.35
C PRO A 106 13.81 -26.58 -18.31
N PHE A 107 13.54 -26.85 -17.04
CA PHE A 107 13.51 -25.86 -15.98
C PHE A 107 14.90 -25.58 -15.41
N GLN A 108 15.06 -24.42 -14.78
CA GLN A 108 16.29 -24.01 -14.11
C GLN A 108 16.01 -23.78 -12.63
N CYS A 109 16.85 -24.31 -11.74
CA CYS A 109 16.73 -23.96 -10.33
C CYS A 109 17.20 -22.51 -10.09
N HIS A 110 16.31 -21.65 -9.60
CA HIS A 110 16.63 -20.25 -9.30
C HIS A 110 17.75 -20.14 -8.25
N ALA A 111 17.66 -20.89 -7.16
CA ALA A 111 18.63 -20.85 -6.06
C ALA A 111 20.04 -21.29 -6.50
N CYS A 112 20.18 -22.46 -7.14
CA CYS A 112 21.46 -22.92 -7.70
C CYS A 112 22.08 -21.92 -8.69
N ASN A 113 21.27 -21.17 -9.43
CA ASN A 113 21.76 -20.20 -10.40
C ASN A 113 22.23 -18.88 -9.76
N GLU A 114 21.69 -18.53 -8.60
CA GLU A 114 22.16 -17.39 -7.81
C GLU A 114 23.45 -17.73 -7.06
N ASP A 115 23.62 -18.99 -6.65
CA ASP A 115 24.83 -19.47 -6.00
C ASP A 115 25.98 -19.67 -7.01
N ARG A 116 26.79 -18.61 -7.18
CA ARG A 116 27.95 -18.60 -8.06
C ARG A 116 29.05 -19.61 -7.66
N SER A 117 28.98 -20.19 -6.46
CA SER A 117 30.03 -21.08 -5.94
C SER A 117 30.04 -22.46 -6.61
N THR A 118 28.91 -22.94 -7.11
CA THR A 118 28.78 -24.31 -7.65
C THR A 118 29.08 -24.40 -9.15
N GLY A 119 29.21 -23.27 -9.86
CA GLY A 119 29.56 -23.21 -11.29
C GLY A 119 28.60 -23.91 -12.26
N THR A 120 27.59 -24.62 -11.76
CA THR A 120 26.74 -25.54 -12.52
C THR A 120 25.29 -25.08 -12.43
N ARG A 121 24.77 -24.59 -13.55
CA ARG A 121 23.35 -24.25 -13.69
C ARG A 121 22.51 -25.52 -13.64
N THR A 122 22.02 -25.87 -12.45
CA THR A 122 21.23 -27.08 -12.25
C THR A 122 19.90 -26.98 -13.00
N ARG A 123 19.72 -27.89 -13.96
CA ARG A 123 18.49 -28.06 -14.74
C ARG A 123 17.59 -29.12 -14.11
N LEU A 124 16.29 -28.97 -14.27
CA LEU A 124 15.28 -29.81 -13.62
C LEU A 124 14.27 -30.32 -14.64
N CYS A 125 13.96 -31.62 -14.60
CA CYS A 125 12.82 -32.20 -15.31
C CYS A 125 11.51 -31.90 -14.58
N ASP A 126 10.40 -32.26 -15.20
CA ASP A 126 9.04 -32.16 -14.64
C ASP A 126 8.86 -32.89 -13.30
N ARG A 127 9.58 -34.00 -13.08
CA ARG A 127 9.54 -34.76 -11.80
C ARG A 127 10.33 -34.12 -10.66
N HIS A 128 11.38 -33.37 -10.99
CA HIS A 128 12.30 -32.79 -10.00
C HIS A 128 12.13 -31.29 -9.83
N VAL A 129 11.29 -30.65 -10.63
CA VAL A 129 10.99 -29.23 -10.47
C VAL A 129 9.96 -29.04 -9.36
N VAL A 130 10.24 -28.13 -8.44
CA VAL A 130 9.28 -27.63 -7.46
C VAL A 130 8.85 -26.24 -7.90
N ILE A 131 7.55 -26.08 -8.12
CA ILE A 131 6.90 -24.81 -8.48
C ILE A 131 5.81 -24.56 -7.45
N LEU A 132 5.89 -23.41 -6.78
CA LEU A 132 4.92 -23.03 -5.76
C LEU A 132 3.91 -22.02 -6.34
N ASP A 133 2.70 -21.98 -5.79
CA ASP A 133 1.70 -21.02 -6.21
C ASP A 133 2.16 -19.55 -6.01
N GLY A 134 1.62 -18.64 -6.82
CA GLY A 134 1.86 -17.19 -6.73
C GLY A 134 2.99 -16.68 -7.61
N THR A 135 4.14 -17.37 -7.66
CA THR A 135 5.23 -17.01 -8.58
C THR A 135 5.79 -18.22 -9.30
N PHE A 136 6.03 -18.11 -10.61
CA PHE A 136 6.62 -19.16 -11.44
C PHE A 136 8.14 -19.33 -11.20
N ARG A 137 8.57 -19.31 -9.94
CA ARG A 137 9.93 -19.63 -9.54
C ARG A 137 10.09 -21.14 -9.45
N THR A 138 11.01 -21.65 -10.25
CA THR A 138 11.38 -23.07 -10.29
C THR A 138 12.57 -23.31 -9.37
N VAL A 139 12.46 -24.26 -8.45
CA VAL A 139 13.56 -24.70 -7.57
C VAL A 139 13.69 -26.22 -7.58
N CYS A 140 14.86 -26.73 -7.21
CA CYS A 140 15.07 -28.17 -7.04
C CYS A 140 14.57 -28.62 -5.65
N PRO A 141 14.45 -29.94 -5.38
CA PRO A 141 13.94 -30.44 -4.10
C PRO A 141 14.79 -30.01 -2.90
N GLU A 142 16.11 -29.89 -3.07
CA GLU A 142 17.04 -29.44 -2.02
C GLU A 142 16.87 -27.95 -1.68
N HIS A 143 16.44 -27.14 -2.66
CA HIS A 143 16.19 -25.71 -2.49
C HIS A 143 14.70 -25.38 -2.37
N ALA A 144 13.85 -26.39 -2.16
CA ALA A 144 12.44 -26.18 -1.91
C ALA A 144 12.28 -25.41 -0.58
N PRO A 145 11.70 -24.20 -0.60
CA PRO A 145 11.65 -23.38 0.60
C PRO A 145 10.66 -23.95 1.61
N ALA A 146 11.02 -23.88 2.88
CA ALA A 146 10.15 -24.27 3.99
C ALA A 146 9.33 -23.08 4.51
N CYS A 147 8.24 -23.39 5.19
CA CYS A 147 7.37 -22.43 5.86
C CYS A 147 8.08 -21.84 7.11
N PRO A 148 8.29 -20.51 7.21
CA PRO A 148 9.02 -19.91 8.33
C PRO A 148 8.41 -20.10 9.72
N ALA A 149 7.13 -20.48 9.80
CA ALA A 149 6.41 -20.64 11.06
C ALA A 149 6.41 -22.09 11.60
N CYS A 150 6.67 -23.09 10.75
CA CYS A 150 6.52 -24.50 11.16
C CYS A 150 7.42 -25.48 10.40
N ASP A 151 8.34 -24.98 9.58
CA ASP A 151 9.30 -25.73 8.75
C ASP A 151 8.70 -26.78 7.79
N SER A 152 7.37 -26.82 7.69
CA SER A 152 6.68 -27.67 6.72
C SER A 152 6.97 -27.20 5.28
N PRO A 153 6.91 -28.10 4.27
CA PRO A 153 7.14 -27.72 2.89
C PRO A 153 6.29 -26.54 2.42
N GLY A 154 6.91 -25.54 1.81
CA GLY A 154 6.22 -24.42 1.20
C GLY A 154 5.41 -24.87 -0.01
N VAL A 155 4.19 -24.32 -0.15
CA VAL A 155 3.28 -24.60 -1.27
C VAL A 155 2.86 -23.34 -2.03
N PHE A 156 3.15 -22.15 -1.50
CA PHE A 156 2.93 -20.86 -2.18
C PHE A 156 3.90 -19.78 -1.73
N TRP A 157 4.07 -18.75 -2.56
CA TRP A 157 4.75 -17.50 -2.23
C TRP A 157 3.74 -16.46 -1.74
N CYS A 158 4.02 -15.81 -0.60
CA CYS A 158 3.14 -14.77 -0.06
C CYS A 158 3.24 -13.47 -0.87
N ASP A 159 2.10 -12.97 -1.35
CA ASP A 159 1.95 -11.73 -2.13
C ASP A 159 1.93 -10.43 -1.30
N GLY A 160 2.22 -10.55 0.00
CA GLY A 160 2.13 -9.44 0.94
C GLY A 160 3.36 -8.53 0.96
N ALA A 161 3.16 -7.25 1.29
CA ALA A 161 4.22 -6.24 1.33
C ALA A 161 5.33 -6.54 2.37
N LEU A 162 5.00 -7.22 3.47
CA LEU A 162 6.00 -7.63 4.47
C LEU A 162 6.90 -8.75 3.93
N CYS A 163 6.34 -9.69 3.15
CA CYS A 163 7.08 -10.81 2.58
C CYS A 163 7.76 -10.48 1.24
N ARG A 164 7.25 -9.49 0.48
CA ARG A 164 7.76 -9.06 -0.83
C ARG A 164 7.98 -10.21 -1.83
N ASN A 165 7.13 -11.23 -1.80
CA ASN A 165 7.23 -12.43 -2.63
C ASN A 165 8.56 -13.19 -2.45
N LYS A 166 9.21 -13.06 -1.27
CA LYS A 166 10.47 -13.73 -0.93
C LYS A 166 10.32 -14.86 0.08
N ARG A 167 9.14 -15.02 0.68
CA ARG A 167 8.87 -16.07 1.66
C ARG A 167 7.80 -17.02 1.15
N ALA A 168 8.10 -18.32 1.16
CA ALA A 168 7.14 -19.35 0.89
C ALA A 168 6.47 -19.82 2.18
N TRP A 169 5.25 -20.35 2.09
CA TRP A 169 4.44 -20.76 3.23
C TRP A 169 3.73 -22.07 2.93
N CYS A 170 3.44 -22.86 3.97
CA CYS A 170 2.70 -24.12 3.84
C CYS A 170 1.19 -23.87 3.70
N ALA A 171 0.44 -24.91 3.34
CA ALA A 171 -1.01 -24.81 3.12
C ALA A 171 -1.77 -24.31 4.36
N ASN A 172 -1.35 -24.73 5.57
CA ASN A 172 -2.01 -24.36 6.82
C ASN A 172 -1.90 -22.87 7.16
N HIS A 173 -0.85 -22.20 6.64
CA HIS A 173 -0.64 -20.76 6.82
C HIS A 173 -1.04 -19.96 5.58
N ARG A 174 -1.82 -20.55 4.66
CA ARG A 174 -2.34 -19.87 3.48
C ARG A 174 -3.65 -19.15 3.83
N THR A 175 -3.68 -17.85 3.61
CA THR A 175 -4.91 -17.05 3.63
C THR A 175 -5.20 -16.51 2.25
N ALA A 176 -6.31 -16.94 1.64
CA ALA A 176 -6.71 -16.50 0.31
C ALA A 176 -7.16 -15.03 0.31
N HIS A 177 -6.90 -14.31 -0.79
CA HIS A 177 -7.44 -12.96 -0.97
C HIS A 177 -8.98 -13.01 -1.10
N PRO A 178 -9.74 -12.11 -0.44
CA PRO A 178 -11.21 -12.19 -0.45
C PRO A 178 -11.88 -12.00 -1.82
N GLY A 179 -11.18 -11.37 -2.77
CA GLY A 179 -11.70 -11.07 -4.12
C GLY A 179 -10.83 -11.56 -5.27
N ASP A 180 -9.80 -12.38 -5.00
CA ASP A 180 -8.90 -12.89 -6.04
C ASP A 180 -8.37 -14.27 -5.64
N ALA A 181 -8.88 -15.33 -6.28
CA ALA A 181 -8.49 -16.70 -5.97
C ALA A 181 -7.02 -17.03 -6.27
N ARG A 182 -6.33 -16.22 -7.09
CA ARG A 182 -4.92 -16.45 -7.46
C ARG A 182 -3.94 -15.84 -6.48
N THR A 183 -4.40 -14.93 -5.62
CA THR A 183 -3.55 -14.19 -4.69
C THR A 183 -3.67 -14.79 -3.29
N SER A 184 -2.52 -15.08 -2.66
CA SER A 184 -2.48 -15.68 -1.32
C SER A 184 -1.48 -14.95 -0.42
N TYR A 185 -1.81 -14.88 0.86
CA TYR A 185 -1.00 -14.23 1.88
C TYR A 185 -0.69 -15.18 3.03
N CYS A 186 0.38 -14.87 3.75
CA CYS A 186 0.55 -15.36 5.12
C CYS A 186 -0.35 -14.58 6.09
N PRO A 187 -0.59 -15.07 7.32
CA PRO A 187 -1.50 -14.43 8.28
C PRO A 187 -1.14 -12.98 8.60
N ASP A 188 0.16 -12.67 8.73
CA ASP A 188 0.62 -11.31 9.06
C ASP A 188 0.37 -10.34 7.90
N CYS A 189 0.71 -10.74 6.68
CA CYS A 189 0.48 -9.92 5.49
C CYS A 189 -1.01 -9.75 5.21
N PHE A 190 -1.81 -10.78 5.47
CA PHE A 190 -3.26 -10.69 5.36
C PHE A 190 -3.81 -9.68 6.37
N SER A 191 -3.40 -9.76 7.63
CA SER A 191 -3.87 -8.88 8.70
C SER A 191 -3.41 -7.42 8.51
N ASP A 192 -2.23 -7.20 7.94
CA ASP A 192 -1.76 -5.85 7.59
C ASP A 192 -2.59 -5.23 6.44
N ARG A 193 -2.92 -6.04 5.42
CA ARG A 193 -3.68 -5.59 4.24
C ARG A 193 -5.18 -5.50 4.48
N PHE A 194 -5.72 -6.41 5.28
CA PHE A 194 -7.13 -6.54 5.65
C PHE A 194 -7.30 -6.52 7.17
N PRO A 195 -6.92 -5.42 7.85
CA PRO A 195 -7.00 -5.36 9.29
C PRO A 195 -8.46 -5.43 9.74
N THR A 196 -8.73 -6.14 10.82
CA THR A 196 -10.08 -6.22 11.38
C THR A 196 -10.52 -4.88 11.96
N CYS A 197 -11.78 -4.50 11.75
CA CYS A 197 -12.36 -3.34 12.41
C CYS A 197 -12.39 -3.59 13.94
N VAL A 198 -11.96 -2.59 14.73
CA VAL A 198 -11.95 -2.67 16.21
C VAL A 198 -13.35 -2.69 16.84
N ALA A 199 -14.41 -2.42 16.07
CA ALA A 199 -15.75 -2.33 16.61
C ALA A 199 -16.22 -3.73 17.07
N PRO A 200 -16.85 -3.85 18.25
CA PRO A 200 -17.31 -5.14 18.76
C PRO A 200 -18.19 -5.87 17.74
N ARG A 201 -17.91 -7.15 17.51
CA ARG A 201 -18.66 -8.03 16.58
C ARG A 201 -18.66 -7.56 15.11
N CYS A 202 -17.74 -6.68 14.71
CA CYS A 202 -17.60 -6.27 13.32
C CYS A 202 -16.62 -7.20 12.57
N GLY A 203 -17.12 -7.93 11.58
CA GLY A 203 -16.30 -8.75 10.67
C GLY A 203 -15.76 -8.00 9.44
N GLN A 204 -15.91 -6.68 9.37
CA GLN A 204 -15.51 -5.88 8.21
C GLN A 204 -14.05 -5.43 8.30
N THR A 205 -13.44 -5.20 7.15
CA THR A 205 -12.08 -4.66 7.05
C THR A 205 -12.03 -3.19 7.48
N GLY A 206 -11.09 -2.88 8.37
CA GLY A 206 -10.83 -1.57 8.92
C GLY A 206 -9.91 -0.70 8.06
N TYR A 207 -10.42 -0.18 6.94
CA TYR A 207 -9.60 0.63 6.01
C TYR A 207 -9.15 1.99 6.56
N LEU A 208 -9.83 2.52 7.57
CA LEU A 208 -9.50 3.82 8.17
C LEU A 208 -8.65 3.61 9.44
N ARG A 209 -7.67 4.49 9.64
CA ARG A 209 -6.91 4.55 10.89
C ARG A 209 -7.61 5.50 11.86
N CYS A 210 -7.68 5.14 13.13
CA CYS A 210 -8.07 6.11 14.15
C CYS A 210 -7.01 7.22 14.24
N GLU A 211 -7.45 8.47 14.18
CA GLU A 211 -6.61 9.67 14.17
C GLU A 211 -6.52 10.33 15.55
N HIS A 212 -6.97 9.63 16.60
CA HIS A 212 -6.74 10.05 17.99
C HIS A 212 -5.24 9.93 18.31
N VAL A 213 -4.70 10.92 19.01
CA VAL A 213 -3.27 10.97 19.36
C VAL A 213 -3.12 10.99 20.86
N SER A 214 -2.43 10.00 21.44
CA SER A 214 -1.97 10.04 22.83
C SER A 214 -0.66 10.81 22.92
N ARG A 215 -0.43 11.51 24.04
CA ARG A 215 0.85 12.20 24.31
C ARG A 215 2.01 11.22 24.47
N SER A 216 1.78 10.06 25.07
CA SER A 216 2.78 9.00 25.28
C SER A 216 2.91 8.07 24.08
N ASP A 217 1.77 7.58 23.57
CA ASP A 217 1.71 6.39 22.72
C ASP A 217 1.58 6.72 21.22
N GLY A 218 1.53 8.00 20.88
CA GLY A 218 1.35 8.46 19.50
C GLY A 218 -0.06 8.21 18.98
N THR A 219 -0.19 7.93 17.68
CA THR A 219 -1.50 7.73 17.05
C THR A 219 -2.08 6.36 17.39
N CYS A 220 -3.37 6.33 17.70
CA CYS A 220 -4.10 5.11 18.00
C CYS A 220 -3.88 4.04 16.90
N PRO A 221 -3.47 2.80 17.24
CA PRO A 221 -3.18 1.77 16.25
C PRO A 221 -4.45 1.18 15.62
N HIS A 222 -5.60 1.38 16.25
CA HIS A 222 -6.86 0.76 15.85
C HIS A 222 -7.29 1.12 14.42
N ARG A 223 -7.88 0.12 13.77
CA ARG A 223 -8.41 0.17 12.41
C ARG A 223 -9.93 0.10 12.47
N ILE A 224 -10.60 0.89 11.63
CA ILE A 224 -12.06 1.02 11.63
C ILE A 224 -12.61 1.01 10.21
N CYS A 225 -13.73 0.31 10.02
CA CYS A 225 -14.44 0.30 8.75
C CYS A 225 -15.19 1.63 8.56
N ALA A 226 -15.64 1.90 7.34
CA ALA A 226 -16.37 3.13 7.05
C ALA A 226 -17.67 3.27 7.86
N ALA A 227 -18.33 2.15 8.17
CA ALA A 227 -19.59 2.13 8.93
C ALA A 227 -19.41 2.49 10.42
N HIS A 228 -18.26 2.15 11.02
CA HIS A 228 -17.99 2.39 12.44
C HIS A 228 -17.05 3.58 12.69
N ALA A 229 -16.63 4.28 11.64
CA ALA A 229 -15.77 5.44 11.77
C ALA A 229 -16.59 6.67 12.20
N GLY A 230 -16.36 7.12 13.43
CA GLY A 230 -16.84 8.43 13.89
C GLY A 230 -16.04 9.55 13.25
N ARG A 231 -16.69 10.53 12.63
CA ARG A 231 -16.00 11.72 12.08
C ARG A 231 -16.19 12.89 13.01
N TRP A 232 -15.13 13.28 13.71
CA TRP A 232 -15.19 14.43 14.59
C TRP A 232 -15.06 15.73 13.79
N GLN A 233 -16.15 16.49 13.68
CA GLN A 233 -16.22 17.61 12.76
C GLN A 233 -15.51 18.86 13.28
N ILE A 234 -14.20 18.97 13.04
CA ILE A 234 -13.38 20.11 13.51
C ILE A 234 -13.05 21.15 12.41
N TYR A 235 -13.19 20.82 11.13
CA TYR A 235 -12.74 21.66 10.00
C TYR A 235 -13.86 22.40 9.25
N GLY A 236 -15.08 22.42 9.81
CA GLY A 236 -16.26 22.99 9.14
C GLY A 236 -16.85 22.07 8.05
N PRO A 237 -18.06 22.35 7.54
CA PRO A 237 -18.93 21.37 6.88
C PRO A 237 -18.36 20.73 5.60
N HIS A 238 -17.43 21.41 4.91
CA HIS A 238 -16.91 20.95 3.62
C HIS A 238 -15.66 20.05 3.72
N LYS A 239 -15.07 19.92 4.92
CA LYS A 239 -13.86 19.12 5.13
C LYS A 239 -14.15 17.95 6.05
N ARG A 240 -13.68 16.75 5.69
CA ARG A 240 -13.86 15.55 6.54
C ARG A 240 -13.09 15.71 7.84
N GLY A 241 -13.75 15.50 8.99
CA GLY A 241 -13.09 15.46 10.30
C GLY A 241 -12.16 14.25 10.51
N PRO A 242 -11.33 14.24 11.57
CA PRO A 242 -10.59 13.07 12.03
C PRO A 242 -11.49 11.86 12.19
N ALA A 243 -11.04 10.70 11.70
CA ALA A 243 -11.67 9.41 11.92
C ALA A 243 -11.31 8.92 13.34
N LEU A 244 -12.30 8.68 14.18
CA LEU A 244 -12.12 8.14 15.52
C LEU A 244 -12.75 6.76 15.61
N CYS A 245 -12.10 5.86 16.35
CA CYS A 245 -12.73 4.60 16.72
C CYS A 245 -13.84 4.84 17.74
N PRO A 246 -14.79 3.89 17.92
CA PRO A 246 -15.91 4.05 18.84
C PRO A 246 -15.47 4.49 20.24
N ALA A 247 -14.46 3.83 20.81
CA ALA A 247 -13.94 4.16 22.14
C ALA A 247 -13.46 5.62 22.26
N HIS A 248 -12.72 6.14 21.26
CA HIS A 248 -12.23 7.52 21.31
C HIS A 248 -13.31 8.54 20.95
N LEU A 249 -14.28 8.17 20.11
CA LEU A 249 -15.42 9.03 19.80
C LEU A 249 -16.28 9.24 21.06
N ASP A 250 -16.62 8.16 21.75
CA ASP A 250 -17.41 8.19 22.98
C ASP A 250 -16.63 8.87 24.12
N GLY A 251 -15.30 8.70 24.13
CA GLY A 251 -14.40 9.33 25.08
C GLY A 251 -14.22 10.84 24.91
N LEU A 252 -14.61 11.45 23.78
CA LEU A 252 -14.37 12.88 23.51
C LEU A 252 -14.93 13.79 24.61
N ARG A 253 -16.12 13.46 25.15
CA ARG A 253 -16.76 14.27 26.20
C ARG A 253 -16.00 14.25 27.52
N ARG A 254 -15.16 13.22 27.74
CA ARG A 254 -14.38 13.03 28.97
C ARG A 254 -13.02 13.74 28.92
N LEU A 255 -12.55 14.10 27.73
CA LEU A 255 -11.29 14.83 27.57
C LEU A 255 -11.39 16.22 28.18
N SER A 256 -10.40 16.61 28.98
CA SER A 256 -10.26 17.97 29.50
C SER A 256 -10.16 19.00 28.37
N ARG A 257 -10.30 20.28 28.71
CA ARG A 257 -10.19 21.40 27.75
C ARG A 257 -8.84 21.38 27.04
N ASP A 258 -7.76 21.24 27.80
CA ASP A 258 -6.40 21.13 27.28
C ASP A 258 -6.22 19.92 26.36
N GLU A 259 -6.80 18.78 26.71
CA GLU A 259 -6.74 17.57 25.88
C GLU A 259 -7.52 17.72 24.58
N LEU A 260 -8.69 18.37 24.59
CA LEU A 260 -9.44 18.63 23.36
C LEU A 260 -8.67 19.56 22.42
N VAL A 261 -8.10 20.66 22.94
CA VAL A 261 -7.25 21.54 22.13
C VAL A 261 -6.03 20.79 21.61
N PHE A 262 -5.41 19.96 22.45
CA PHE A 262 -4.32 19.08 22.02
C PHE A 262 -4.75 18.15 20.88
N GLN A 263 -5.90 17.47 20.97
CA GLN A 263 -6.38 16.59 19.90
C GLN A 263 -6.64 17.35 18.60
N ILE A 264 -7.23 18.54 18.66
CA ILE A 264 -7.47 19.39 17.47
C ILE A 264 -6.13 19.68 16.78
N VAL A 265 -5.12 20.08 17.55
CA VAL A 265 -3.79 20.43 17.04
C VAL A 265 -3.04 19.20 16.51
N ALA A 266 -3.00 18.13 17.29
CA ALA A 266 -2.29 16.90 16.96
C ALA A 266 -2.86 16.21 15.71
N ALA A 267 -4.19 16.08 15.61
CA ALA A 267 -4.84 15.50 14.44
C ALA A 267 -4.60 16.35 13.17
N THR A 268 -4.61 17.68 13.32
CA THR A 268 -4.32 18.60 12.21
C THR A 268 -2.87 18.51 11.76
N ALA A 269 -1.92 18.41 12.70
CA ALA A 269 -0.50 18.24 12.40
C ALA A 269 -0.23 16.89 11.70
N ALA A 270 -0.83 15.79 12.17
CA ALA A 270 -0.68 14.47 11.55
C ALA A 270 -1.17 14.48 10.08
N ARG A 271 -2.31 15.12 9.82
CA ARG A 271 -2.85 15.26 8.46
C ARG A 271 -1.98 16.12 7.55
N ARG A 272 -1.36 17.18 8.08
CA ARG A 272 -0.45 18.02 7.31
C ARG A 272 0.79 17.26 6.84
N ARG A 273 1.30 16.32 7.65
CA ARG A 273 2.41 15.43 7.26
C ARG A 273 2.02 14.44 6.17
N SER A 274 0.76 13.98 6.17
CA SER A 274 0.24 12.98 5.22
C SER A 274 -0.41 13.60 3.98
N ALA A 275 -0.54 14.92 3.90
CA ALA A 275 -1.27 15.57 2.81
C ALA A 275 -0.55 15.41 1.47
N SER A 276 -1.23 14.76 0.52
CA SER A 276 -0.88 14.82 -0.90
C SER A 276 -1.00 16.26 -1.42
N ARG A 277 -0.20 16.62 -2.42
CA ARG A 277 -0.18 17.94 -3.09
C ARG A 277 -1.56 18.45 -3.53
N SER A 278 -2.55 17.56 -3.73
CA SER A 278 -3.87 17.91 -4.28
C SER A 278 -4.92 18.40 -3.28
N THR A 279 -4.79 18.14 -1.98
CA THR A 279 -5.86 18.45 -0.98
C THR A 279 -5.63 19.70 -0.15
N GLY A 280 -4.49 20.38 -0.34
CA GLY A 280 -4.06 21.50 0.48
C GLY A 280 -3.75 21.12 1.94
N PRO A 281 -3.01 21.95 2.69
CA PRO A 281 -2.73 21.66 4.10
C PRO A 281 -4.00 21.78 4.95
N ALA A 282 -4.18 20.84 5.89
CA ALA A 282 -5.16 21.00 6.96
C ALA A 282 -4.78 22.22 7.82
N LEU A 283 -5.75 23.09 8.07
CA LEU A 283 -5.57 24.31 8.87
C LEU A 283 -6.30 24.15 10.21
N LEU A 284 -5.82 24.85 11.24
CA LEU A 284 -6.52 24.91 12.51
C LEU A 284 -7.86 25.64 12.35
N PRO A 285 -8.90 25.21 13.07
CA PRO A 285 -10.16 25.95 13.14
C PRO A 285 -9.99 27.29 13.86
N ARG A 286 -10.76 28.29 13.41
CA ARG A 286 -10.90 29.59 14.09
C ARG A 286 -11.43 29.42 15.52
N LEU A 287 -11.17 30.39 16.40
CA LEU A 287 -11.60 30.33 17.81
C LEU A 287 -13.11 30.17 17.94
N SER A 288 -13.89 30.82 17.08
CA SER A 288 -15.35 30.64 17.01
C SER A 288 -15.79 29.19 16.77
N VAL A 289 -15.08 28.48 15.88
CA VAL A 289 -15.36 27.06 15.60
C VAL A 289 -14.94 26.20 16.78
N VAL A 290 -13.79 26.47 17.41
CA VAL A 290 -13.36 25.76 18.63
C VAL A 290 -14.35 25.96 19.78
N ARG A 291 -14.88 27.17 19.94
CA ARG A 291 -15.95 27.46 20.91
C ARG A 291 -17.18 26.58 20.64
N HIS A 292 -17.63 26.49 19.38
CA HIS A 292 -18.74 25.60 19.03
C HIS A 292 -18.43 24.12 19.31
N ILE A 293 -17.21 23.67 19.05
CA ILE A 293 -16.78 22.30 19.38
C ILE A 293 -16.89 22.05 20.89
N LEU A 294 -16.40 22.97 21.72
CA LEU A 294 -16.47 22.84 23.18
C LEU A 294 -17.91 22.82 23.70
N ILE A 295 -18.79 23.65 23.14
CA ILE A 295 -20.22 23.61 23.45
C ILE A 295 -20.81 22.24 23.09
N HIS A 296 -20.56 21.72 21.89
CA HIS A 296 -21.17 20.46 21.47
C HIS A 296 -20.59 19.20 22.12
N VAL A 297 -19.29 19.23 22.45
CA VAL A 297 -18.60 18.07 23.03
C VAL A 297 -18.72 18.06 24.55
N ARG A 298 -18.65 19.23 25.21
CA ARG A 298 -18.59 19.35 26.67
C ARG A 298 -19.76 20.10 27.30
N ASP A 299 -20.67 20.68 26.52
CA ASP A 299 -21.72 21.58 27.02
C ASP A 299 -21.15 22.82 27.74
N GLU A 300 -19.98 23.28 27.28
CA GLU A 300 -19.27 24.41 27.89
C GLU A 300 -19.12 25.58 26.90
N ALA A 301 -19.75 26.70 27.21
CA ALA A 301 -19.59 27.94 26.48
C ALA A 301 -18.44 28.78 27.09
N LEU A 302 -17.23 28.61 26.57
CA LEU A 302 -16.06 29.40 26.99
C LEU A 302 -15.97 30.73 26.24
N ASP A 303 -15.36 31.71 26.92
CA ASP A 303 -14.92 32.97 26.30
C ASP A 303 -13.77 32.73 25.31
N MET A 304 -13.69 33.53 24.24
CA MET A 304 -12.64 33.33 23.24
C MET A 304 -11.23 33.57 23.79
N GLY A 305 -11.06 34.46 24.78
CA GLY A 305 -9.79 34.68 25.46
C GLY A 305 -9.31 33.42 26.19
N ILE A 306 -10.22 32.77 26.93
CA ILE A 306 -9.92 31.49 27.60
C ILE A 306 -9.52 30.41 26.58
N ILE A 307 -10.18 30.37 25.42
CA ILE A 307 -9.83 29.40 24.37
C ILE A 307 -8.44 29.70 23.79
N ASP A 308 -8.10 30.97 23.56
CA ASP A 308 -6.75 31.35 23.11
C ASP A 308 -5.67 30.98 24.14
N ASP A 309 -5.95 31.19 25.43
CA ASP A 309 -5.06 30.79 26.53
C ASP A 309 -4.79 29.28 26.53
N LEU A 310 -5.77 28.45 26.17
CA LEU A 310 -5.55 27.00 26.00
C LEU A 310 -4.58 26.70 24.85
N PHE A 311 -4.65 27.43 23.74
CA PHE A 311 -3.71 27.28 22.63
C PHE A 311 -2.30 27.75 23.01
N ASN A 312 -2.19 28.88 23.71
CA ASN A 312 -0.91 29.43 24.16
C ASN A 312 -0.27 28.54 25.25
N GLY A 313 -1.08 28.06 26.19
CA GLY A 313 -0.65 27.11 27.22
C GLY A 313 -0.24 25.76 26.64
N LEU A 314 -0.92 25.27 25.60
CA LEU A 314 -0.44 24.12 24.83
C LEU A 314 0.91 24.42 24.18
N ARG A 315 1.03 25.54 23.46
CA ARG A 315 2.27 25.95 22.77
C ARG A 315 3.47 26.03 23.73
N ALA A 316 3.26 26.53 24.95
CA ALA A 316 4.30 26.65 25.97
C ALA A 316 4.77 25.31 26.56
N ARG A 317 3.93 24.27 26.51
CA ARG A 317 4.25 22.93 27.02
C ARG A 317 4.90 22.01 25.98
N LEU A 318 4.79 22.35 24.69
CA LEU A 318 5.44 21.57 23.63
C LEU A 318 6.94 21.83 23.63
N THR A 319 7.73 20.78 23.48
CA THR A 319 9.19 20.86 23.34
C THR A 319 9.58 20.94 21.87
N ASP A 320 10.80 21.40 21.57
CA ASP A 320 11.27 21.48 20.17
C ASP A 320 11.71 20.11 19.60
N ASP A 321 11.16 19.03 20.17
CA ASP A 321 11.41 17.68 19.69
C ASP A 321 10.77 17.47 18.31
N ARG A 322 11.34 16.56 17.53
CA ARG A 322 10.89 16.24 16.16
C ARG A 322 9.40 15.87 16.08
N ARG A 323 8.81 15.37 17.16
CA ARG A 323 7.37 15.03 17.24
C ARG A 323 6.48 16.27 17.29
N ASP A 324 6.94 17.33 17.92
CA ASP A 324 6.17 18.51 18.28
C ASP A 324 6.39 19.69 17.32
N ALA A 325 7.52 19.71 16.61
CA ALA A 325 7.87 20.75 15.64
C ALA A 325 6.74 21.12 14.65
N THR A 326 5.97 20.12 14.17
CA THR A 326 4.83 20.39 13.27
C THR A 326 3.67 21.08 14.00
N MET A 327 3.40 20.71 15.26
CA MET A 327 2.35 21.33 16.07
C MET A 327 2.74 22.76 16.44
N ILE A 328 4.01 22.98 16.81
CA ILE A 328 4.58 24.30 17.07
C ILE A 328 4.40 25.22 15.85
N ALA A 329 4.87 24.80 14.68
CA ALA A 329 4.73 25.59 13.45
C ALA A 329 3.26 25.89 13.09
N LEU A 330 2.36 24.96 13.37
CA LEU A 330 0.92 25.13 13.15
C LEU A 330 0.33 26.18 14.11
N LEU A 331 0.69 26.11 15.40
CA LEU A 331 0.23 27.03 16.44
C LEU A 331 0.73 28.45 16.21
N ASP A 332 2.00 28.59 15.81
CA ASP A 332 2.66 29.86 15.54
C ASP A 332 2.05 30.53 14.30
N ALA A 333 1.87 29.77 13.21
CA ALA A 333 1.18 30.27 12.02
C ALA A 333 -0.28 30.68 12.29
N HIS A 334 -0.96 29.97 13.21
CA HIS A 334 -2.35 30.27 13.58
C HIS A 334 -2.47 31.45 14.55
N ALA A 335 -1.39 31.87 15.24
CA ALA A 335 -1.45 32.91 16.27
C ALA A 335 -1.96 34.25 15.74
N THR A 336 -1.61 34.63 14.51
CA THR A 336 -2.13 35.87 13.90
C THR A 336 -3.65 35.79 13.65
N VAL A 337 -4.16 34.65 13.20
CA VAL A 337 -5.59 34.45 12.99
C VAL A 337 -6.35 34.49 14.31
N ARG A 338 -5.81 33.87 15.37
CA ARG A 338 -6.43 33.91 16.71
C ARG A 338 -6.47 35.32 17.29
N ARG A 339 -5.41 36.11 17.13
CA ARG A 339 -5.41 37.53 17.55
C ARG A 339 -6.48 38.34 16.83
N GLN A 340 -6.65 38.13 15.52
CA GLN A 340 -7.74 38.76 14.76
C GLN A 340 -9.13 38.32 15.25
N ASP A 341 -9.31 37.03 15.59
CA ASP A 341 -10.55 36.53 16.19
C ASP A 341 -10.85 37.20 17.52
N LEU A 342 -9.84 37.37 18.38
CA LEU A 342 -9.98 38.02 19.68
C LEU A 342 -10.35 39.50 19.55
N THR A 343 -9.66 40.25 18.68
CA THR A 343 -9.98 41.67 18.45
C THR A 343 -11.41 41.83 17.93
N ALA A 344 -11.79 41.05 16.92
CA ALA A 344 -13.16 41.09 16.40
C ALA A 344 -14.20 40.73 17.47
N PHE A 345 -13.92 39.71 18.29
CA PHE A 345 -14.81 39.35 19.39
C PHE A 345 -14.91 40.47 20.45
N GLN A 346 -13.81 41.13 20.79
CA GLN A 346 -13.82 42.27 21.72
C GLN A 346 -14.62 43.45 21.16
N ASP A 347 -14.46 43.76 19.87
CA ASP A 347 -15.21 44.82 19.20
C ASP A 347 -16.71 44.52 19.21
N ASP A 348 -17.08 43.27 18.91
CA ASP A 348 -18.47 42.78 18.97
C ASP A 348 -19.04 42.91 20.40
N GLN A 349 -18.27 42.53 21.42
CA GLN A 349 -18.67 42.66 22.82
C GLN A 349 -18.83 44.13 23.24
N ASN A 350 -17.92 45.01 22.80
CA ASN A 350 -17.99 46.44 23.07
C ASN A 350 -19.20 47.08 22.39
N GLN A 351 -19.50 46.68 21.14
CA GLN A 351 -20.72 47.08 20.46
C GLN A 351 -21.97 46.58 21.20
N GLY A 352 -21.99 45.30 21.59
CA GLY A 352 -23.06 44.71 22.37
C GLY A 352 -23.32 45.44 23.70
N ARG A 353 -22.26 45.82 24.42
CA ARG A 353 -22.37 46.60 25.67
C ARG A 353 -22.93 48.00 25.45
N ARG A 354 -22.59 48.65 24.33
CA ARG A 354 -23.21 49.93 23.95
C ARG A 354 -24.71 49.79 23.70
N HIS A 355 -25.12 48.78 22.93
CA HIS A 355 -26.54 48.47 22.73
C HIS A 355 -27.26 48.11 24.02
N TYR A 356 -26.60 47.37 24.90
CA TYR A 356 -27.13 47.03 26.22
C TYR A 356 -27.30 48.26 27.11
N GLY A 357 -26.32 49.16 27.16
CA GLY A 357 -26.44 50.42 27.88
C GLY A 357 -27.59 51.29 27.35
N ALA A 358 -27.76 51.34 26.03
CA ALA A 358 -28.90 52.02 25.40
C ALA A 358 -30.25 51.37 25.77
N LEU A 359 -30.31 50.03 25.80
CA LEU A 359 -31.50 49.29 26.26
C LEU A 359 -31.87 49.67 27.70
N LEU A 360 -30.89 49.71 28.60
CA LEU A 360 -31.12 50.12 29.99
C LEU A 360 -31.61 51.58 30.06
N GLY A 361 -31.03 52.47 29.27
CA GLY A 361 -31.47 53.87 29.16
C GLY A 361 -32.93 54.02 28.71
N LEU A 362 -33.36 53.24 27.72
CA LEU A 362 -34.76 53.23 27.27
C LEU A 362 -35.70 52.70 28.37
N LEU A 363 -35.32 51.63 29.06
CA LEU A 363 -36.11 51.10 30.18
C LEU A 363 -36.27 52.13 31.30
N ILE A 364 -35.20 52.85 31.65
CA ILE A 364 -35.24 53.91 32.67
C ILE A 364 -36.14 55.06 32.21
N ALA A 365 -36.00 55.51 30.96
CA ALA A 365 -36.83 56.58 30.39
C ALA A 365 -38.32 56.21 30.36
N ASP A 366 -38.65 54.92 30.17
CA ASP A 366 -40.01 54.39 30.23
C ASP A 366 -40.52 54.17 31.68
N GLY A 367 -39.78 54.62 32.70
CA GLY A 367 -40.15 54.47 34.12
C GLY A 367 -39.92 53.08 34.70
N LYS A 368 -39.14 52.22 34.03
CA LYS A 368 -38.88 50.82 34.41
C LYS A 368 -37.47 50.62 34.98
N ALA A 369 -36.98 51.56 35.78
CA ALA A 369 -35.63 51.51 36.37
C ALA A 369 -35.37 50.21 37.16
N GLN A 370 -36.33 49.79 37.99
CA GLN A 370 -36.23 48.53 38.76
C GLN A 370 -36.10 47.28 37.87
N LEU A 371 -36.61 47.32 36.64
CA LEU A 371 -36.41 46.23 35.67
C LEU A 371 -35.00 46.31 35.09
N ALA A 372 -34.54 47.50 34.69
CA ALA A 372 -33.21 47.73 34.12
C ALA A 372 -32.10 47.21 35.04
N ASP A 373 -32.20 47.47 36.34
CA ASP A 373 -31.20 47.03 37.35
C ASP A 373 -31.09 45.51 37.48
N ARG A 374 -32.10 44.78 37.03
CA ARG A 374 -32.18 43.31 37.12
C ARG A 374 -31.76 42.59 35.87
N LEU A 375 -31.59 43.31 34.76
CA LEU A 375 -31.07 42.74 33.54
C LEU A 375 -29.56 42.56 33.65
N ALA A 376 -29.03 41.56 32.94
CA ALA A 376 -27.60 41.46 32.69
C ALA A 376 -27.32 41.26 31.21
N PHE A 377 -26.24 41.86 30.74
CA PHE A 377 -25.72 41.60 29.39
C PHE A 377 -25.32 40.11 29.27
N SER A 378 -25.69 39.48 28.16
CA SER A 378 -25.32 38.09 27.86
C SER A 378 -24.33 38.01 26.70
N ASP A 379 -24.78 38.35 25.49
CA ASP A 379 -24.01 38.20 24.26
C ASP A 379 -24.56 39.14 23.19
N PHE A 380 -23.75 39.46 22.18
CA PHE A 380 -24.20 40.20 21.01
C PHE A 380 -23.73 39.51 19.74
N ARG A 381 -24.67 39.28 18.83
CA ARG A 381 -24.42 38.60 17.55
C ARG A 381 -24.59 39.61 16.42
N PRO A 382 -23.52 40.30 15.98
CA PRO A 382 -23.60 41.37 14.99
C PRO A 382 -24.16 40.89 13.65
N LYS A 383 -23.79 39.68 13.20
CA LYS A 383 -24.32 39.11 11.94
C LYS A 383 -25.84 38.92 11.94
N ALA A 384 -26.43 38.65 13.10
CA ALA A 384 -27.87 38.53 13.27
C ALA A 384 -28.50 39.82 13.80
N ASN A 385 -27.68 40.88 13.98
CA ASN A 385 -28.02 42.12 14.65
C ASN A 385 -28.87 41.88 15.93
N THR A 386 -28.43 40.92 16.76
CA THR A 386 -29.22 40.44 17.90
C THR A 386 -28.45 40.59 19.21
N LEU A 387 -29.05 41.29 20.17
CA LEU A 387 -28.61 41.42 21.56
C LEU A 387 -29.29 40.35 22.42
N TYR A 388 -28.50 39.54 23.12
CA TYR A 388 -28.98 38.61 24.13
C TYR A 388 -28.82 39.24 25.53
N VAL A 389 -29.87 39.13 26.32
CA VAL A 389 -29.90 39.59 27.71
C VAL A 389 -30.34 38.46 28.64
N ARG A 390 -29.76 38.40 29.82
CA ARG A 390 -30.25 37.57 30.91
C ARG A 390 -31.31 38.35 31.67
N VAL A 391 -32.46 37.72 31.83
CA VAL A 391 -33.61 38.28 32.52
C VAL A 391 -34.03 37.27 33.59
N PRO A 392 -34.13 37.67 34.87
CA PRO A 392 -34.64 36.78 35.90
C PRO A 392 -36.06 36.30 35.57
N GLN A 393 -36.36 35.04 35.93
CA GLN A 393 -37.62 34.39 35.53
C GLN A 393 -38.86 35.14 36.01
N ASP A 394 -38.79 35.71 37.21
CA ASP A 394 -39.89 36.45 37.85
C ASP A 394 -40.22 37.79 37.17
N VAL A 395 -39.28 38.37 36.40
CA VAL A 395 -39.50 39.61 35.63
C VAL A 395 -39.50 39.42 34.12
N THR A 396 -39.36 38.18 33.65
CA THR A 396 -39.32 37.85 32.22
C THR A 396 -40.60 38.27 31.50
N GLY A 397 -41.77 38.06 32.12
CA GLY A 397 -43.06 38.48 31.54
C GLY A 397 -43.20 40.00 31.42
N LEU A 398 -42.68 40.75 32.40
CA LEU A 398 -42.68 42.21 32.40
C LEU A 398 -41.75 42.79 31.34
N PHE A 399 -40.59 42.15 31.12
CA PHE A 399 -39.64 42.56 30.08
C PHE A 399 -40.13 42.23 28.66
N ILE A 400 -40.66 41.02 28.46
CA ILE A 400 -41.14 40.58 27.13
C ILE A 400 -42.41 41.33 26.72
N GLY A 401 -43.32 41.60 27.68
CA GLY A 401 -44.63 42.18 27.43
C GLY A 401 -45.63 41.19 26.82
N ARG A 402 -46.92 41.56 26.78
CA ARG A 402 -47.98 40.68 26.23
C ARG A 402 -47.70 40.39 24.75
N GLY A 403 -47.64 39.11 24.38
CA GLY A 403 -47.33 38.69 23.01
C GLY A 403 -45.97 39.18 22.50
N GLY A 404 -45.00 39.44 23.38
CA GLY A 404 -43.68 39.94 23.01
C GLY A 404 -43.68 41.38 22.50
N SER A 405 -44.70 42.19 22.80
CA SER A 405 -44.77 43.58 22.35
C SER A 405 -43.65 44.45 22.94
N GLY A 406 -43.32 44.27 24.22
CA GLY A 406 -42.32 45.08 24.91
C GLY A 406 -40.92 44.89 24.35
N ILE A 407 -40.48 43.64 24.19
CA ILE A 407 -39.16 43.34 23.63
C ILE A 407 -39.05 43.72 22.15
N ARG A 408 -40.16 43.66 21.39
CA ARG A 408 -40.20 44.11 19.99
C ARG A 408 -40.14 45.63 19.86
N ASP A 409 -40.85 46.37 20.71
CA ASP A 409 -40.80 47.83 20.75
C ASP A 409 -39.39 48.33 21.11
N LEU A 410 -38.80 47.78 22.18
CA LEU A 410 -37.43 48.09 22.59
C LEU A 410 -36.43 47.76 21.47
N GLY A 411 -36.59 46.62 20.80
CA GLY A 411 -35.77 46.26 19.65
C GLY A 411 -35.91 47.23 18.47
N ALA A 412 -37.14 47.64 18.15
CA ALA A 412 -37.40 48.61 17.08
C ALA A 412 -36.74 49.97 17.38
N ARG A 413 -36.85 50.45 18.63
CA ARG A 413 -36.21 51.71 19.08
C ARG A 413 -34.69 51.65 19.07
N LEU A 414 -34.10 50.48 19.35
CA LEU A 414 -32.65 50.26 19.31
C LEU A 414 -32.11 49.95 17.90
N GLY A 415 -32.99 49.66 16.94
CA GLY A 415 -32.59 49.18 15.61
C GLY A 415 -31.96 47.79 15.61
N ILE A 416 -32.21 46.97 16.63
CA ILE A 416 -31.64 45.62 16.78
C ILE A 416 -32.70 44.64 17.29
N THR A 417 -32.48 43.35 17.09
CA THR A 417 -33.32 42.32 17.73
C THR A 417 -32.86 42.11 19.17
N VAL A 418 -33.76 42.15 20.15
CA VAL A 418 -33.46 41.78 21.54
C VAL A 418 -34.03 40.40 21.83
N LYS A 419 -33.24 39.51 22.43
CA LYS A 419 -33.66 38.17 22.84
C LYS A 419 -33.27 37.89 24.29
N VAL A 420 -34.09 37.12 24.98
CA VAL A 420 -33.75 36.60 26.30
C VAL A 420 -32.91 35.33 26.12
N GLU A 421 -31.76 35.27 26.76
CA GLU A 421 -30.95 34.05 26.81
C GLU A 421 -31.72 32.98 27.59
N LYS A 422 -32.06 31.87 26.93
CA LYS A 422 -32.64 30.70 27.59
C LYS A 422 -31.52 29.99 28.34
N ARG A 423 -31.53 30.08 29.66
CA ARG A 423 -30.87 29.10 30.53
C ARG A 423 -31.90 28.11 31.03
#